data_AF-A0A8K1D833-F1
#
_entry.id   AF-A0A8K1D833-F1
#
_cell.length_a   1.000
_cell.length_b   1.000
_cell.length_c   1.000
_cell.angle_alpha   90.00
_cell.angle_beta   90.00
_cell.angle_gamma   90.00
#
_symmetry.space_group_name_H-M   'P 1'
#
loop_
_entity.id
_entity.type
_entity.pdbx_description
1 polymer ?
#
loop_
_entity_poly.entity_id
_entity_poly.type
_entity_poly.pdbx_seq_one_letter_code
_entity_poly.pdbx_strand_id
1 'polypeptide(L)'
;MIQALGGFFAYFVILAENGFLPSCLVGIRLRWDDRTINDLEDSYGQQWTYEQRKVVEFTCHTAFFVSIVVVQWADLIICKTRRNSVFQQGMK
;
A
#
# COMPACT_ATOMS: atom_id res chain seq x y z
N MET A 1 -4.05 14.97 -1.70
CA MET A 1 -2.92 14.29 -0.99
C MET A 1 -3.36 13.21 0.00
N ILE A 2 -4.55 13.30 0.63
CA ILE A 2 -5.03 12.28 1.59
C ILE A 2 -5.12 10.88 0.98
N GLN A 3 -5.56 10.77 -0.28
CA GLN A 3 -5.65 9.49 -1.00
C GLN A 3 -4.29 8.78 -1.13
N ALA A 4 -3.22 9.53 -1.43
CA ALA A 4 -1.88 8.96 -1.54
C ALA A 4 -1.37 8.42 -0.21
N LEU A 5 -1.63 9.14 0.90
CA LEU A 5 -1.26 8.68 2.25
C LEU A 5 -1.97 7.38 2.62
N GLY A 6 -3.25 7.23 2.26
CA GLY A 6 -4.00 5.98 2.47
C GLY A 6 -3.38 4.79 1.73
N GLY A 7 -2.99 4.99 0.46
CA GLY A 7 -2.30 3.97 -0.32
C GLY A 7 -0.95 3.58 0.27
N PHE A 8 -0.12 4.56 0.64
CA PHE A 8 1.17 4.29 1.30
C PHE A 8 1.01 3.62 2.66
N PHE A 9 -0.03 3.96 3.42
CA PHE A 9 -0.34 3.30 4.68
C PHE A 9 -0.63 1.80 4.47
N ALA A 10 -1.51 1.45 3.53
CA ALA A 10 -1.80 0.05 3.21
C ALA A 10 -0.54 -0.70 2.73
N TYR A 11 0.30 -0.05 1.93
CA TYR A 11 1.59 -0.60 1.47
C TYR A 11 2.53 -0.95 2.64
N PHE A 12 2.69 -0.04 3.60
CA PHE A 12 3.54 -0.26 4.77
C PHE A 12 2.98 -1.32 5.72
N VAL A 13 1.65 -1.38 5.90
CA VAL A 13 1.02 -2.38 6.77
C VAL A 13 1.28 -3.79 6.22
N ILE A 14 1.06 -4.01 4.92
CA ILE A 14 1.25 -5.34 4.32
C ILE A 14 2.71 -5.76 4.39
N LEU A 15 3.65 -4.86 4.09
CA LEU A 15 5.08 -5.18 4.21
C LEU A 15 5.47 -5.49 5.67
N ALA A 16 4.99 -4.71 6.63
CA ALA A 16 5.27 -4.93 8.04
C ALA A 16 4.72 -6.28 8.55
N GLU A 17 3.49 -6.64 8.14
CA GLU A 17 2.87 -7.93 8.45
C GLU A 17 3.63 -9.12 7.83
N ASN A 18 4.29 -8.90 6.69
CA ASN A 18 5.15 -9.89 6.02
C ASN A 18 6.63 -9.82 6.47
N GLY A 19 6.96 -9.08 7.54
CA GLY A 19 8.32 -9.07 8.10
C GLY A 19 9.21 -7.90 7.69
N PHE A 20 8.78 -7.07 6.74
CA PHE A 20 9.50 -5.89 6.29
C PHE A 20 8.99 -4.63 7.00
N LEU A 21 9.56 -4.33 8.16
CA LEU A 21 9.20 -3.12 8.91
C LEU A 21 9.51 -1.84 8.11
N PRO A 22 8.70 -0.77 8.27
CA PRO A 22 8.89 0.47 7.51
C PRO A 22 10.27 1.11 7.66
N SER A 23 10.93 0.91 8.80
CA SER A 23 12.30 1.39 9.06
C SER A 23 13.36 0.72 8.20
N CYS A 24 13.17 -0.54 7.81
CA CYS A 24 14.12 -1.32 7.01
C CYS A 24 13.91 -1.11 5.49
N LEU A 25 12.74 -0.59 5.08
CA LEU A 25 12.41 -0.38 3.67
C LEU A 25 13.21 0.75 3.00
N VAL A 26 13.74 1.70 3.76
CA VAL A 26 14.47 2.83 3.21
C VAL A 26 15.82 2.36 2.67
N GLY A 27 16.01 2.46 1.35
CA GLY A 27 17.26 2.07 0.68
C GLY A 27 17.36 0.59 0.30
N ILE A 28 16.35 -0.23 0.59
CA ILE A 28 16.38 -1.67 0.29
C ILE A 28 16.23 -1.98 -1.21
N ARG A 29 15.77 -1.02 -2.02
CA ARG A 29 15.38 -1.23 -3.42
C ARG A 29 16.44 -1.92 -4.28
N LEU A 30 17.72 -1.55 -4.14
CA LEU A 30 18.82 -2.16 -4.90
C LEU A 30 18.92 -3.66 -4.64
N ARG A 31 18.80 -4.08 -3.37
CA ARG A 31 18.83 -5.49 -2.98
C ARG A 31 17.49 -6.18 -3.27
N TRP A 32 16.39 -5.43 -3.19
CA TRP A 32 15.03 -5.91 -3.46
C TRP A 32 14.84 -6.32 -4.93
N ASP A 33 15.34 -5.50 -5.87
CA ASP A 33 15.19 -5.73 -7.31
C ASP A 33 16.28 -6.66 -7.90
N ASP A 34 17.33 -6.97 -7.15
CA ASP A 34 18.37 -7.91 -7.58
C ASP A 34 17.87 -9.37 -7.57
N ARG A 35 17.92 -10.00 -8.74
CA ARG A 35 17.52 -11.41 -8.97
C ARG A 35 18.55 -12.41 -8.46
N THR A 36 19.79 -11.99 -8.30
CA THR A 36 20.88 -12.88 -7.85
C THR A 36 20.81 -13.13 -6.34
N ILE A 37 20.23 -12.19 -5.60
CA ILE A 37 20.04 -12.28 -4.15
C ILE A 37 18.81 -13.14 -3.86
N ASN A 38 18.98 -14.25 -3.15
CA ASN A 38 17.89 -15.14 -2.75
C ASN A 38 17.81 -15.35 -1.23
N ASP A 39 18.59 -14.58 -0.50
CA ASP A 39 18.84 -14.63 0.92
C ASP A 39 18.62 -13.23 1.56
N LEU A 40 17.67 -12.46 1.04
CA LEU A 40 17.39 -11.13 1.59
C LEU A 40 16.75 -11.30 2.98
N GLU A 41 17.43 -10.78 4.00
CA GLU A 41 16.96 -10.84 5.38
C GLU A 41 15.89 -9.78 5.66
N ASP A 42 14.80 -10.19 6.32
CA ASP A 42 13.75 -9.30 6.81
C ASP A 42 14.06 -8.77 8.23
N SER A 43 13.12 -8.04 8.84
CA SER A 43 13.33 -7.48 10.19
C SER A 43 13.27 -8.52 11.32
N TYR A 44 12.82 -9.75 11.02
CA TYR A 44 12.71 -10.86 11.96
C TYR A 44 13.81 -11.92 11.77
N GLY A 45 14.75 -11.71 10.83
CA GLY A 45 15.84 -12.62 10.54
C GLY A 45 15.49 -13.75 9.57
N GLN A 46 14.37 -13.65 8.85
CA GLN A 46 13.99 -14.63 7.82
C GLN A 46 14.64 -14.27 6.48
N GLN A 47 15.03 -15.29 5.72
CA GLN A 47 15.59 -15.12 4.38
C GLN A 47 14.52 -15.30 3.31
N TRP A 48 14.47 -14.35 2.38
CA TRP A 48 13.47 -14.31 1.32
C TRP A 48 14.11 -14.45 -0.07
N THR A 49 13.58 -15.39 -0.86
CA THR A 49 13.95 -15.55 -2.28
C THR A 49 13.41 -14.42 -3.13
N TYR A 50 13.97 -14.21 -4.33
CA TYR A 50 13.49 -13.16 -5.25
C TYR A 50 11.99 -13.30 -5.58
N GLU A 51 11.54 -14.52 -5.90
CA GLU A 51 10.14 -14.77 -6.27
C GLU A 51 9.18 -14.49 -5.11
N GLN A 52 9.52 -14.91 -3.88
CA GLN A 52 8.69 -14.64 -2.70
C GLN A 52 8.55 -13.14 -2.43
N ARG A 53 9.64 -12.37 -2.56
CA ARG A 53 9.61 -10.91 -2.41
C ARG A 53 8.73 -10.25 -3.47
N LYS A 54 8.82 -10.72 -4.71
CA LYS A 54 7.98 -10.20 -5.80
C LYS A 54 6.51 -10.53 -5.62
N VAL A 55 6.16 -11.68 -5.06
CA VAL A 55 4.77 -11.97 -4.68
C VAL A 55 4.25 -10.94 -3.68
N VAL A 56 4.99 -10.66 -2.61
CA VAL A 56 4.61 -9.64 -1.61
C VAL A 56 4.50 -8.25 -2.23
N GLU A 57 5.44 -7.87 -3.10
CA GLU A 57 5.40 -6.60 -3.82
C GLU A 57 4.15 -6.47 -4.71
N PHE A 58 3.79 -7.51 -5.46
CA PHE A 58 2.57 -7.51 -6.26
C PHE A 58 1.31 -7.46 -5.41
N THR A 59 1.28 -8.16 -4.28
CA THR A 59 0.19 -8.03 -3.29
C THR A 59 0.06 -6.60 -2.80
N CYS A 60 1.18 -5.92 -2.53
CA CYS A 60 1.18 -4.52 -2.12
C CYS A 60 0.64 -3.60 -3.23
N HIS A 61 0.97 -3.85 -4.50
CA HIS A 61 0.38 -3.10 -5.63
C HIS A 61 -1.14 -3.26 -5.69
N THR A 62 -1.64 -4.49 -5.53
CA THR A 62 -3.09 -4.75 -5.50
C THR A 62 -3.75 -4.05 -4.33
N ALA A 63 -3.17 -4.08 -3.15
CA ALA A 63 -3.71 -3.40 -1.98
C ALA A 63 -3.68 -1.87 -2.12
N PHE A 64 -2.63 -1.31 -2.70
CA PHE A 64 -2.58 0.12 -3.02
C PHE A 64 -3.71 0.49 -3.98
N PHE A 65 -3.93 -0.31 -5.02
CA PHE A 65 -5.05 -0.12 -5.95
C PHE A 65 -6.41 -0.17 -5.25
N VAL A 66 -6.65 -1.18 -4.41
CA VAL A 66 -7.89 -1.29 -3.63
C VAL A 66 -8.05 -0.08 -2.69
N SER A 67 -6.98 0.37 -2.05
CA SER A 67 -7.01 1.58 -1.22
C SER A 67 -7.45 2.81 -2.01
N ILE A 68 -7.01 2.98 -3.27
CA ILE A 68 -7.48 4.06 -4.14
C ILE A 68 -8.99 3.93 -4.38
N VAL A 69 -9.48 2.73 -4.68
CA VAL A 69 -10.91 2.50 -4.94
C VAL A 69 -11.75 2.88 -3.71
N VAL A 70 -11.32 2.49 -2.51
CA VAL A 70 -12.02 2.81 -1.26
C VAL A 70 -12.10 4.31 -1.01
N VAL A 71 -10.99 5.04 -1.16
CA VAL A 71 -11.00 6.51 -0.96
C VAL A 71 -11.76 7.24 -2.07
N GLN A 72 -11.86 6.65 -3.27
CA GLN A 72 -12.69 7.20 -4.34
C GLN A 72 -14.18 7.12 -4.04
N TRP A 73 -14.67 6.17 -3.24
CA TRP A 73 -16.07 6.18 -2.81
C TRP A 73 -16.40 7.44 -2.01
N ALA A 74 -15.50 7.83 -1.10
CA ALA A 74 -15.64 9.08 -0.37
C ALA A 74 -15.54 10.30 -1.30
N ASP A 75 -14.58 10.28 -2.24
CA ASP A 75 -14.41 11.36 -3.22
C ASP A 75 -15.65 11.56 -4.09
N LEU A 76 -16.28 10.47 -4.52
CA LEU A 76 -17.52 10.50 -5.29
C LEU A 76 -18.70 11.08 -4.48
N ILE A 77 -18.79 10.74 -3.19
CA ILE A 77 -19.83 11.29 -2.31
C ILE A 77 -19.64 12.79 -2.11
N ILE A 78 -18.42 13.27 -1.85
CA ILE A 78 -18.17 14.70 -1.65
C ILE A 78 -18.31 15.50 -2.94
N CYS A 79 -17.91 14.94 -4.08
CA CYS A 79 -18.02 15.63 -5.37
C CYS A 79 -19.48 15.80 -5.82
N LYS A 80 -20.42 15.00 -5.29
CA LYS A 80 -21.86 15.14 -5.54
C LYS A 80 -22.41 16.50 -5.09
N THR A 81 -21.81 17.13 -4.08
CA THR A 81 -22.28 18.40 -3.52
C THR A 81 -21.15 19.43 -3.42
N ARG A 82 -21.27 20.55 -4.15
CA ARG A 82 -20.26 21.64 -4.10
C ARG A 82 -20.42 22.62 -2.94
N ARG A 83 -21.61 22.68 -2.32
CA ARG A 83 -21.94 23.61 -1.21
C ARG A 83 -22.84 23.01 -0.15
N ASN A 84 -23.90 22.31 -0.55
CA ASN A 84 -24.84 21.70 0.40
C ASN A 84 -24.18 20.52 1.12
N SER A 85 -24.62 20.22 2.33
CA SER A 85 -24.23 18.99 3.01
C SER A 85 -24.83 17.76 2.31
N VAL A 86 -24.11 16.63 2.31
CA VAL A 86 -24.62 15.33 1.82
C VAL A 86 -25.92 14.95 2.53
N PHE A 87 -26.07 15.29 3.81
CA PHE A 87 -27.29 15.04 4.59
C PHE A 87 -28.48 15.90 4.16
N GLN A 88 -28.23 17.11 3.64
CA GLN A 88 -29.29 18.00 3.13
C GLN A 88 -29.67 17.65 1.69
N GLN A 89 -28.69 17.27 0.87
CA GLN A 89 -28.93 16.89 -0.53
C GLN A 89 -29.58 15.49 -0.66
N GLY A 90 -29.21 14.57 0.23
CA GLY A 90 -29.62 13.17 0.17
C GLY A 90 -28.84 12.33 -0.85
N MET A 91 -28.94 11.01 -0.71
CA MET A 91 -28.36 10.01 -1.62
C MET A 91 -29.46 9.40 -2.49
N LYS A 92 -30.06 10.20 -3.38
CA LYS A 92 -30.85 9.70 -4.51
C LYS A 92 -29.99 9.56 -5.75
#